data_AF-A0A399NXZ8-F1
#
_entry.id   AF-A0A399NXZ8-F1
#
_cell.length_a   1.000
_cell.length_b   1.000
_cell.length_c   1.000
_cell.angle_alpha   90.00
_cell.angle_beta   90.00
_cell.angle_gamma   90.00
#
_symmetry.space_group_name_H-M   'P 1'
#
loop_
_entity.id
_entity.type
_entity.pdbx_description
1 polymer ?
#
loop_
_entity_poly.entity_id
_entity_poly.type
_entity_poly.pdbx_seq_one_letter_code
_entity_poly.pdbx_strand_id
1 'polypeptide(L)'
;PIFQEGGTNTTYFSYGLGVRAAGRADDAARRLGFLPGTPIYYAVDFDATRDEVETYIEPYFRGIHDELRRRGSAYRVGVYAGRRVCCTLAAAHLTELSYVADMSTGWGANLGAKIPENWAFDQILEHTIGAGDQAFDIDTNVVSGRDAGQSRVEPRG
;
A
#
# COMPACT_ATOMS: atom_id res chain seq x y z
N PRO A 1 -3.86 7.69 0.98
CA PRO A 1 -4.93 6.67 1.11
C PRO A 1 -4.30 5.29 0.95
N ILE A 2 -4.80 4.28 1.66
CA ILE A 2 -4.47 2.87 1.45
C ILE A 2 -5.63 2.19 0.70
N PHE A 3 -5.31 1.26 -0.19
CA PHE A 3 -6.30 0.48 -0.94
C PHE A 3 -6.07 -1.01 -0.74
N GLN A 4 -7.10 -1.69 -0.25
CA GLN A 4 -7.11 -3.13 0.02
C GLN A 4 -8.52 -3.70 -0.20
N GLU A 5 -8.61 -4.74 -1.03
CA GLU A 5 -9.85 -5.52 -1.25
C GLU A 5 -9.53 -7.03 -1.25
N GLY A 6 -8.43 -7.39 -0.58
CA GLY A 6 -7.80 -8.71 -0.59
C GLY A 6 -6.32 -8.58 -0.24
N GLY A 7 -5.46 -9.36 -0.89
CA GLY A 7 -4.01 -9.19 -0.77
C GLY A 7 -3.38 -9.95 0.41
N THR A 8 -4.10 -10.88 1.03
CA THR A 8 -3.63 -11.72 2.14
C THR A 8 -3.00 -13.04 1.69
N ASN A 9 -2.88 -13.27 0.38
CA ASN A 9 -2.15 -14.39 -0.22
C ASN A 9 -1.83 -14.12 -1.70
N THR A 10 -0.99 -14.97 -2.28
CA THR A 10 -0.47 -14.85 -3.66
C THR A 10 -1.54 -14.86 -4.76
N THR A 11 -2.68 -15.54 -4.57
CA THR A 11 -3.71 -15.66 -5.62
C THR A 11 -4.36 -14.31 -5.97
N TYR A 12 -4.19 -13.31 -5.10
CA TYR A 12 -4.66 -11.95 -5.32
C TYR A 12 -3.71 -11.11 -6.20
N PHE A 13 -2.53 -11.62 -6.54
CA PHE A 13 -1.49 -10.86 -7.24
C PHE A 13 -1.25 -11.41 -8.65
N SER A 14 -1.59 -10.61 -9.64
CA SER A 14 -1.24 -10.80 -11.05
C SER A 14 -1.35 -9.47 -11.79
N TYR A 15 -0.76 -9.37 -12.98
CA TYR A 15 -0.88 -8.17 -13.81
C TYR A 15 -2.34 -7.72 -14.01
N GLY A 16 -3.23 -8.65 -14.38
CA GLY A 16 -4.64 -8.32 -14.62
C GLY A 16 -5.39 -7.88 -13.36
N LEU A 17 -5.04 -8.44 -12.19
CA LEU A 17 -5.58 -7.98 -10.91
C LEU A 17 -5.04 -6.60 -10.54
N GLY A 18 -3.80 -6.28 -10.88
CA GLY A 18 -3.20 -4.95 -10.71
C GLY A 18 -3.91 -3.87 -11.51
N VAL A 19 -4.18 -4.14 -12.79
CA VAL A 19 -5.00 -3.26 -13.65
C VAL A 19 -6.38 -3.01 -13.02
N ARG A 20 -7.03 -4.08 -12.53
CA ARG A 20 -8.35 -3.96 -11.91
C ARG A 20 -8.32 -3.16 -10.60
N ALA A 21 -7.32 -3.42 -9.75
CA ALA A 21 -7.13 -2.72 -8.48
C ALA A 21 -6.86 -1.23 -8.71
N ALA A 22 -5.97 -0.87 -9.64
CA ALA A 22 -5.67 0.51 -9.98
C ALA A 22 -6.91 1.27 -10.50
N GLY A 23 -7.72 0.64 -11.33
CA GLY A 23 -8.96 1.24 -11.82
C GLY A 23 -9.92 1.57 -10.67
N ARG A 24 -10.14 0.61 -9.76
CA ARG A 24 -11.03 0.81 -8.61
C ARG A 24 -10.47 1.80 -7.60
N ALA A 25 -9.17 1.78 -7.37
CA ALA A 25 -8.49 2.73 -6.50
C ALA A 25 -8.57 4.17 -7.05
N ASP A 26 -8.35 4.36 -8.35
CA ASP A 26 -8.50 5.66 -9.02
C ASP A 26 -9.94 6.18 -8.93
N ASP A 27 -10.92 5.32 -9.24
CA ASP A 27 -12.35 5.67 -9.18
C ASP A 27 -12.78 6.03 -7.74
N ALA A 28 -12.35 5.25 -6.75
CA ALA A 28 -12.61 5.51 -5.34
C ALA A 28 -11.94 6.80 -4.87
N ALA A 29 -10.67 7.00 -5.21
CA ALA A 29 -9.92 8.18 -4.78
C ALA A 29 -10.53 9.47 -5.37
N ARG A 30 -10.92 9.46 -6.65
CA ARG A 30 -11.63 10.59 -7.29
C ARG A 30 -12.97 10.88 -6.64
N ARG A 31 -13.76 9.84 -6.36
CA ARG A 31 -15.08 9.97 -5.72
C ARG A 31 -14.96 10.55 -4.31
N LEU A 32 -13.97 10.09 -3.54
CA LEU A 32 -13.69 10.57 -2.18
C LEU A 32 -13.00 11.94 -2.15
N GLY A 33 -12.55 12.45 -3.31
CA GLY A 33 -11.98 13.78 -3.43
C GLY A 33 -10.50 13.89 -3.09
N PHE A 34 -9.73 12.80 -3.13
CA PHE A 34 -8.28 12.89 -2.98
C PHE A 34 -7.68 13.77 -4.08
N LEU A 35 -6.78 14.68 -3.71
CA LEU A 35 -6.24 15.65 -4.67
C LEU A 35 -5.24 14.98 -5.64
N PRO A 36 -5.04 15.54 -6.85
CA PRO A 36 -3.96 15.10 -7.75
C PRO A 36 -2.60 15.05 -7.05
N GLY A 37 -1.76 14.07 -7.42
CA GLY A 37 -0.45 13.85 -6.79
C GLY A 37 -0.49 13.05 -5.49
N THR A 38 -1.66 12.64 -5.01
CA THR A 38 -1.78 11.78 -3.81
C THR A 38 -1.19 10.39 -4.05
N PRO A 39 -0.31 9.88 -3.18
CA PRO A 39 0.08 8.47 -3.17
C PRO A 39 -1.07 7.58 -2.71
N ILE A 40 -1.38 6.55 -3.50
CA ILE A 40 -2.24 5.44 -3.10
C ILE A 40 -1.33 4.27 -2.72
N TYR A 41 -1.41 3.82 -1.47
CA TYR A 41 -0.67 2.66 -0.97
C TYR A 41 -1.47 1.39 -1.28
N TYR A 42 -0.99 0.56 -2.20
CA TYR A 42 -1.62 -0.72 -2.51
C TYR A 42 -1.11 -1.78 -1.53
N ALA A 43 -2.02 -2.47 -0.85
CA ALA A 43 -1.67 -3.42 0.20
C ALA A 43 -1.19 -4.78 -0.34
N VAL A 44 -0.05 -5.23 0.17
CA VAL A 44 0.47 -6.60 0.13
C VAL A 44 0.52 -7.08 1.58
N ASP A 45 -0.58 -7.65 2.04
CA ASP A 45 -0.86 -7.88 3.46
C ASP A 45 -0.67 -9.35 3.84
N PHE A 46 0.51 -9.88 3.51
CA PHE A 46 0.94 -11.22 3.90
C PHE A 46 2.47 -11.34 3.84
N ASP A 47 3.01 -12.40 4.46
CA ASP A 47 4.45 -12.67 4.50
C ASP A 47 4.97 -13.23 3.17
N ALA A 48 5.05 -12.39 2.15
CA ALA A 48 5.54 -12.78 0.83
C ALA A 48 7.04 -13.14 0.86
N THR A 49 7.36 -14.30 0.31
CA THR A 49 8.73 -14.72 0.00
C THR A 49 9.30 -13.88 -1.16
N ARG A 50 10.62 -13.92 -1.36
CA ARG A 50 11.26 -13.23 -2.49
C ARG A 50 10.68 -13.69 -3.83
N ASP A 51 10.55 -15.01 -4.01
CA ASP A 51 10.07 -15.60 -5.26
C ASP A 51 8.62 -15.19 -5.57
N GLU A 52 7.77 -15.09 -4.54
CA GLU A 52 6.39 -14.61 -4.71
C GLU A 52 6.33 -13.12 -5.08
N VAL A 53 7.25 -12.31 -4.58
CA VAL A 53 7.36 -10.90 -4.97
C VAL A 53 7.67 -10.78 -6.45
N GLU A 54 8.69 -11.49 -6.92
CA GLU A 54 9.13 -11.44 -8.31
C GLU A 54 8.08 -12.05 -9.26
N THR A 55 7.44 -13.15 -8.84
CA THR A 55 6.51 -13.91 -9.67
C THR A 55 5.12 -13.28 -9.77
N TYR A 56 4.61 -12.69 -8.67
CA TYR A 56 3.22 -12.27 -8.58
C TYR A 56 3.06 -10.76 -8.31
N ILE A 57 3.83 -10.22 -7.37
CA ILE A 57 3.64 -8.85 -6.88
C ILE A 57 4.23 -7.83 -7.86
N GLU A 58 5.44 -8.04 -8.40
CA GLU A 58 5.99 -7.14 -9.42
C GLU A 58 5.09 -7.02 -10.66
N PRO A 59 4.59 -8.13 -11.28
CA PRO A 59 3.61 -8.03 -12.37
C PRO A 59 2.34 -7.29 -11.98
N TYR A 60 1.84 -7.48 -10.76
CA TYR A 60 0.69 -6.75 -10.23
C TYR A 60 0.95 -5.24 -10.21
N PHE A 61 2.09 -4.79 -9.69
CA PHE A 61 2.45 -3.36 -9.68
C PHE A 61 2.70 -2.80 -11.09
N ARG A 62 3.23 -3.59 -12.03
CA ARG A 62 3.32 -3.17 -13.44
C ARG A 62 1.92 -2.95 -14.05
N GLY A 63 0.96 -3.83 -13.73
CA GLY A 63 -0.44 -3.66 -14.13
C GLY A 63 -1.08 -2.40 -13.54
N ILE A 64 -0.74 -2.04 -12.30
CA ILE A 64 -1.17 -0.78 -11.68
C ILE A 64 -0.68 0.42 -12.50
N HIS A 65 0.63 0.47 -12.80
CA HIS A 65 1.22 1.56 -13.58
C HIS A 65 0.58 1.72 -14.95
N ASP A 66 0.36 0.62 -15.66
CA ASP A 66 -0.23 0.65 -17.00
C ASP A 66 -1.67 1.17 -16.98
N GLU A 67 -2.47 0.77 -16.00
CA GLU A 67 -3.84 1.26 -15.86
C GLU A 67 -3.88 2.76 -15.49
N LEU A 68 -3.06 3.19 -14.53
CA LEU A 68 -3.00 4.60 -14.13
C LEU A 68 -2.56 5.47 -15.31
N ARG A 69 -1.57 5.01 -16.10
CA ARG A 69 -1.14 5.67 -17.33
C ARG A 69 -2.28 5.72 -18.36
N ARG A 70 -2.95 4.59 -18.61
CA ARG A 70 -4.07 4.49 -19.56
C ARG A 70 -5.22 5.44 -19.21
N ARG A 71 -5.46 5.66 -17.91
CA ARG A 71 -6.49 6.57 -17.40
C ARG A 71 -6.07 8.04 -17.34
N GLY A 72 -4.79 8.35 -17.57
CA GLY A 72 -4.26 9.69 -17.28
C GLY A 72 -4.47 10.05 -15.80
N SER A 73 -4.30 9.07 -14.91
CA SER A 73 -4.43 9.30 -13.47
C SER A 73 -3.29 10.19 -12.97
N ALA A 74 -3.61 11.07 -12.03
CA ALA A 74 -2.65 11.92 -11.35
C ALA A 74 -2.19 11.33 -10.00
N TYR A 75 -2.67 10.15 -9.62
CA TYR A 75 -2.26 9.50 -8.38
C TYR A 75 -0.92 8.80 -8.52
N ARG A 76 -0.16 8.79 -7.43
CA ARG A 76 1.15 8.17 -7.32
C ARG A 76 1.03 6.78 -6.71
N VAL A 77 2.02 5.92 -6.94
CA VAL A 77 1.99 4.52 -6.49
C VAL A 77 2.84 4.35 -5.24
N GLY A 78 2.22 3.97 -4.13
CA GLY A 78 2.88 3.49 -2.92
C GLY A 78 2.53 2.03 -2.64
N VAL A 79 3.21 1.43 -1.66
CA VAL A 79 2.92 0.07 -1.19
C VAL A 79 2.77 0.02 0.32
N TYR A 80 1.80 -0.75 0.81
CA TYR A 80 1.82 -1.25 2.18
C TYR A 80 2.30 -2.69 2.19
N ALA A 81 3.40 -3.01 2.87
CA ALA A 81 3.94 -4.37 2.95
C ALA A 81 5.03 -4.52 4.03
N GLY A 82 5.51 -5.75 4.24
CA GLY A 82 6.73 -5.99 5.03
C GLY A 82 7.98 -5.40 4.37
N ARG A 83 9.00 -5.09 5.19
CA ARG A 83 10.22 -4.34 4.80
C ARG A 83 10.89 -4.83 3.52
N ARG A 84 11.12 -6.15 3.39
CA ARG A 84 11.75 -6.74 2.19
C ARG A 84 10.94 -6.47 0.93
N VAL A 85 9.61 -6.63 1.00
CA VAL A 85 8.72 -6.40 -0.16
C VAL A 85 8.77 -4.94 -0.58
N CYS A 86 8.70 -4.02 0.39
CA CYS A 86 8.85 -2.59 0.14
C CYS A 86 10.20 -2.26 -0.53
N CYS A 87 11.31 -2.79 0.02
CA CYS A 87 12.65 -2.60 -0.55
C CYS A 87 12.75 -3.10 -1.99
N THR A 88 12.21 -4.30 -2.28
CA THR A 88 12.25 -4.88 -3.63
C THR A 88 11.47 -4.02 -4.62
N LEU A 89 10.24 -3.62 -4.29
CA LEU A 89 9.41 -2.79 -5.17
C LEU A 89 9.98 -1.39 -5.37
N ALA A 90 10.60 -0.81 -4.35
CA ALA A 90 11.30 0.48 -4.46
C ALA A 90 12.52 0.37 -5.38
N ALA A 91 13.34 -0.68 -5.22
CA ALA A 91 14.52 -0.93 -6.06
C ALA A 91 14.16 -1.19 -7.53
N ALA A 92 12.99 -1.78 -7.79
CA ALA A 92 12.44 -1.96 -9.13
C ALA A 92 11.75 -0.70 -9.70
N HIS A 93 11.76 0.42 -8.97
CA HIS A 93 11.06 1.66 -9.32
C HIS A 93 9.55 1.49 -9.55
N LEU A 94 8.94 0.51 -8.89
CA LEU A 94 7.50 0.24 -8.98
C LEU A 94 6.69 1.01 -7.93
N THR A 95 7.34 1.52 -6.88
CA THR A 95 6.70 2.29 -5.80
C THR A 95 7.54 3.50 -5.44
N GLU A 96 6.86 4.61 -5.16
CA GLU A 96 7.51 5.87 -4.79
C GLU A 96 7.67 6.00 -3.27
N LEU A 97 6.71 5.47 -2.50
CA LEU A 97 6.69 5.53 -1.04
C LEU A 97 6.26 4.20 -0.44
N SER A 98 6.76 3.91 0.76
CA SER A 98 6.42 2.70 1.50
C SER A 98 5.67 3.00 2.80
N TYR A 99 4.61 2.26 3.03
CA TYR A 99 3.91 2.14 4.30
C TYR A 99 4.29 0.77 4.88
N VAL A 100 5.12 0.75 5.90
CA VAL A 100 5.78 -0.47 6.37
C VAL A 100 4.91 -1.17 7.41
N ALA A 101 4.71 -2.48 7.27
CA ALA A 101 3.94 -3.32 8.18
C ALA A 101 4.82 -3.90 9.32
N ASP A 102 5.42 -3.07 10.16
CA ASP A 102 6.40 -3.51 11.16
C ASP A 102 5.80 -4.19 12.40
N MET A 103 4.50 -3.99 12.69
CA MET A 103 3.81 -4.71 13.76
C MET A 103 3.69 -6.21 13.46
N SER A 104 3.81 -6.61 12.19
CA SER A 104 3.86 -8.00 11.74
C SER A 104 5.24 -8.61 12.00
N THR A 105 5.69 -8.65 13.26
CA THR A 105 7.04 -9.09 13.65
C THR A 105 7.31 -10.56 13.33
N GLY A 106 6.26 -11.37 13.13
CA GLY A 106 6.35 -12.77 12.71
C GLY A 106 6.61 -12.97 11.22
N TRP A 107 6.49 -11.93 10.39
CA TRP A 107 6.74 -12.04 8.96
C TRP A 107 8.24 -12.10 8.67
N GLY A 108 8.67 -13.16 7.98
CA GLY A 108 10.01 -13.28 7.44
C GLY A 108 10.40 -12.10 6.55
N ALA A 109 9.44 -11.40 5.93
CA ALA A 109 9.62 -10.14 5.21
C ALA A 109 10.20 -8.99 6.05
N ASN A 110 10.04 -9.02 7.38
CA ASN A 110 10.57 -8.02 8.29
C ASN A 110 11.89 -8.44 8.94
N LEU A 111 12.09 -9.76 9.14
CA LEU A 111 13.26 -10.31 9.82
C LEU A 111 14.54 -10.07 9.00
N GLY A 112 15.50 -9.34 9.59
CA GLY A 112 16.80 -9.06 8.98
C GLY A 112 16.77 -8.02 7.85
N ALA A 113 15.60 -7.48 7.51
CA ALA A 113 15.45 -6.40 6.54
C ALA A 113 15.48 -5.04 7.26
N LYS A 114 16.25 -4.09 6.70
CA LYS A 114 16.19 -2.68 7.11
C LYS A 114 14.88 -2.05 6.64
N ILE A 115 14.41 -1.03 7.35
CA ILE A 115 13.31 -0.20 6.88
C ILE A 115 13.72 0.46 5.54
N PRO A 116 12.86 0.46 4.50
CA PRO A 116 13.20 0.97 3.18
C PRO A 116 13.46 2.48 3.20
N GLU A 117 14.42 2.96 2.41
CA GLU A 117 14.79 4.39 2.39
C GLU A 117 13.66 5.32 1.97
N ASN A 118 12.60 4.84 1.30
CA ASN A 118 11.44 5.63 0.90
C ASN A 118 10.22 5.45 1.83
N TRP A 119 10.41 4.96 3.06
CA TRP A 119 9.31 4.82 4.03
C TRP A 119 8.66 6.17 4.35
N ALA A 120 7.33 6.21 4.30
CA ALA A 120 6.47 7.34 4.64
C ALA A 120 5.74 7.11 5.97
N PHE A 121 5.24 5.89 6.14
CA PHE A 121 4.50 5.43 7.31
C PHE A 121 5.09 4.11 7.78
N ASP A 122 5.03 3.86 9.08
CA ASP A 122 5.50 2.63 9.71
C ASP A 122 4.50 2.19 10.80
N GLN A 123 3.81 1.08 10.56
CA GLN A 123 2.77 0.53 11.43
C GLN A 123 3.43 -0.28 12.54
N ILE A 124 3.28 0.17 13.79
CA ILE A 124 4.06 -0.36 14.93
C ILE A 124 3.23 -1.08 15.99
N LEU A 125 1.91 -0.88 16.01
CA LEU A 125 1.03 -1.43 17.03
C LEU A 125 -0.43 -1.41 16.57
N GLU A 126 -1.14 -2.50 16.76
CA GLU A 126 -2.61 -2.54 16.77
C GLU A 126 -3.08 -2.59 18.22
N HIS A 127 -4.12 -1.82 18.54
CA HIS A 127 -4.74 -1.84 19.86
C HIS A 127 -6.23 -1.52 19.76
N THR A 128 -7.01 -2.03 20.72
CA THR A 128 -8.45 -1.79 20.77
C THR A 128 -8.76 -0.45 21.45
N ILE A 129 -9.64 0.34 20.84
CA ILE A 129 -10.27 1.51 21.47
C ILE A 129 -11.76 1.24 21.66
N GLY A 130 -12.32 1.75 22.77
CA GLY A 130 -13.74 1.60 23.11
C GLY A 130 -14.00 0.46 24.11
N ALA A 131 -15.27 0.10 24.29
CA ALA A 131 -15.69 -0.98 25.19
C ALA A 131 -16.97 -1.65 24.67
N GLY A 132 -17.14 -2.94 25.00
CA GLY A 132 -18.30 -3.73 24.59
C GLY A 132 -18.46 -3.77 23.06
N ASP A 133 -19.70 -3.66 22.58
CA ASP A 133 -20.04 -3.74 21.15
C ASP A 133 -19.57 -2.52 20.32
N GLN A 134 -18.99 -1.50 20.97
CA GLN A 134 -18.40 -0.33 20.30
C GLN A 134 -16.87 -0.39 20.22
N ALA A 135 -16.26 -1.47 20.73
CA ALA A 135 -14.82 -1.67 20.64
C ALA A 135 -14.40 -1.98 19.19
N PHE A 136 -13.33 -1.35 18.73
CA PHE A 136 -12.72 -1.64 17.45
C PHE A 136 -11.20 -1.46 17.53
N ASP A 137 -10.48 -2.17 16.66
CA ASP A 137 -9.03 -2.14 16.61
C ASP A 137 -8.54 -0.95 15.76
N ILE A 138 -7.47 -0.31 16.23
CA ILE A 138 -6.81 0.80 15.55
C ILE A 138 -5.31 0.57 15.46
N ASP A 139 -4.77 0.90 14.30
CA ASP A 139 -3.35 0.86 14.03
C ASP A 139 -2.67 2.18 14.37
N THR A 140 -1.57 2.08 15.11
CA THR A 140 -0.66 3.18 15.40
C THR A 140 0.48 3.18 14.40
N ASN A 141 0.63 4.32 13.74
CA ASN A 141 1.60 4.52 12.67
C ASN A 141 2.55 5.65 13.02
N VAL A 142 3.85 5.44 12.79
CA VAL A 142 4.87 6.48 12.84
C VAL A 142 5.01 7.11 11.47
N VAL A 143 5.19 8.43 11.42
CA VAL A 143 5.34 9.19 10.17
C VAL A 143 6.79 9.64 9.99
N SER A 144 7.35 9.45 8.79
CA SER A 144 8.71 9.94 8.48
C SER A 144 8.74 11.40 8.05
N GLY A 145 7.58 11.97 7.68
CA GLY A 145 7.45 13.30 7.08
C GLY A 145 7.58 13.33 5.56
N ARG A 146 7.81 12.19 4.88
CA ARG A 146 7.86 12.12 3.40
C ARG A 146 6.49 12.21 2.73
N ASP A 147 5.46 11.78 3.44
CA ASP A 147 4.07 11.98 3.05
C ASP A 147 3.38 12.72 4.20
N ALA A 148 2.94 13.95 3.95
CA ALA A 148 2.21 14.74 4.92
C ALA A 148 0.72 14.31 5.01
N GLY A 149 0.30 13.35 4.18
CA GLY A 149 -1.11 13.05 3.97
C GLY A 149 -1.84 14.21 3.33
N GLN A 150 -3.17 14.19 3.44
CA GLN A 150 -4.01 15.30 2.99
C GLN A 150 -4.85 15.82 4.14
N SER A 151 -4.74 17.11 4.41
CA SER A 151 -5.57 17.81 5.39
C SER A 151 -6.95 18.19 4.85
N ARG A 152 -7.21 17.98 3.55
CA ARG A 152 -8.50 18.22 2.91
C ARG A 152 -8.73 17.29 1.72
N VAL A 153 -9.99 17.12 1.36
CA VAL A 153 -10.44 16.46 0.13
C VAL A 153 -11.41 17.38 -0.62
N GLU A 154 -11.53 17.18 -1.93
CA GLU A 154 -12.45 17.89 -2.83
C GLU A 154 -13.37 16.88 -3.53
N PRO A 155 -14.39 16.32 -2.85
CA PRO A 155 -15.28 15.33 -3.44
C PRO A 155 -16.01 15.92 -4.64
N ARG A 156 -16.03 15.17 -5.76
CA ARG A 156 -16.86 15.55 -6.90
C ARG A 156 -18.28 15.10 -6.61
N GLY A 157 -19.19 16.07 -6.48
CA GLY A 157 -20.63 15.84 -6.38
C GLY A 157 -21.24 15.24 -7.64
#